data_AF-A0A800KIZ4-F1
#
_entry.id   AF-A0A800KIZ4-F1
#
_cell.length_a   1.000
_cell.length_b   1.000
_cell.length_c   1.000
_cell.angle_alpha   90.00
_cell.angle_beta   90.00
_cell.angle_gamma   90.00
#
_symmetry.space_group_name_H-M   'P 1'
#
loop_
_entity.id
_entity.type
_entity.pdbx_description
1 polymer ?
#
loop_
_entity_poly.entity_id
_entity_poly.type
_entity_poly.pdbx_seq_one_letter_code
_entity_poly.pdbx_strand_id
1 'polypeptide(L)'
;MNSTRWSRTLTNTYHGLFLLILVMLTTPVLANSQVVSCPNMPDLLSTDPNSEERNLSSSLFCIDLFPTNRVTQANGTARLLRPWSPFGVTVTPEGIHRANLSFSIQDLPDPSDLGDYKFYIAWVAPLSLYPVEKLGVLGNGSHILGEISLNKYIILISAESSRFATEMTGPLVLRGRSPSSKMEAHDLLAIAPAAEIGGDPEMGNMGISPWPPPPMYPGVPMLPGVMRVHPKVNPFELTGSSDIPMVTPHSMVKLPNGGTLDLFAGLVKKHIEGNELTMLAFNGQHPGPLIKVDQGSTIFVNFTNDTPFPSAVHWHGVRLDNRFDGVPGVTQDPVLPGESFRYQIYFKDAGIYWYHPHHREDIQQELGLAGNILVSPEEENYYTAVDREEIIMIDDFLLSEGQSVPFGSEAANYGLMGRFGNLLLVNGEPEYTLAIKKGELVRFYFTNAANTRTFNLS
;
A
#
# COMPACT_ATOMS: atom_id res chain seq x y z
N MET A 1 4.28 -26.44 60.96
CA MET A 1 5.58 -26.67 61.63
C MET A 1 6.57 -25.64 61.08
N ASN A 2 7.10 -24.80 61.98
CA ASN A 2 8.27 -23.88 61.89
C ASN A 2 8.32 -22.86 60.72
N SER A 3 8.11 -21.55 60.97
CA SER A 3 9.09 -20.53 61.44
C SER A 3 10.19 -20.26 60.38
N THR A 4 10.63 -19.05 60.00
CA THR A 4 10.87 -17.76 60.69
C THR A 4 11.34 -16.77 59.60
N ARG A 5 10.69 -15.63 59.34
CA ARG A 5 11.10 -14.23 59.65
C ARG A 5 12.62 -13.95 59.69
N TRP A 6 13.13 -13.03 58.85
CA TRP A 6 13.56 -11.65 59.22
C TRP A 6 14.37 -10.94 58.10
N SER A 7 14.06 -9.66 57.96
CA SER A 7 14.74 -8.61 57.18
C SER A 7 16.14 -8.26 57.70
N ARG A 8 16.97 -7.61 56.87
CA ARG A 8 17.51 -6.25 57.16
C ARG A 8 18.37 -5.69 56.02
N THR A 9 18.04 -4.46 55.67
CA THR A 9 18.86 -3.41 55.06
C THR A 9 20.11 -3.10 55.89
N LEU A 10 21.21 -2.69 55.24
CA LEU A 10 22.10 -1.60 55.69
C LEU A 10 23.12 -1.22 54.62
N THR A 11 23.26 0.09 54.47
CA THR A 11 24.21 0.91 53.72
C THR A 11 25.65 0.83 54.27
N ASN A 12 26.67 0.90 53.41
CA ASN A 12 27.73 1.91 53.55
C ASN A 12 28.70 2.00 52.35
N THR A 13 29.01 3.25 52.03
CA THR A 13 30.05 3.81 51.17
C THR A 13 31.48 3.47 51.62
N TYR A 14 32.42 3.27 50.67
CA TYR A 14 33.83 3.68 50.79
C TYR A 14 34.44 4.02 49.41
N HIS A 15 35.13 5.16 49.36
CA HIS A 15 35.93 5.68 48.26
C HIS A 15 37.21 4.86 48.00
N GLY A 16 37.63 4.79 46.74
CA GLY A 16 38.95 4.30 46.32
C GLY A 16 39.29 4.77 44.91
N LEU A 17 40.13 5.81 44.85
CA LEU A 17 40.74 6.42 43.66
C LEU A 17 41.42 5.39 42.74
N PHE A 18 41.07 5.36 41.45
CA PHE A 18 42.00 4.90 40.40
C PHE A 18 41.84 5.76 39.15
N LEU A 19 42.89 6.53 38.89
CA LEU A 19 43.12 7.36 37.72
C LEU A 19 43.55 6.46 36.55
N LEU A 20 42.78 6.41 35.46
CA LEU A 20 43.27 5.87 34.19
C LEU A 20 42.96 6.85 33.06
N ILE A 21 44.03 7.24 32.38
CA ILE A 21 44.12 8.27 31.35
C ILE A 21 43.38 7.81 30.09
N LEU A 22 42.39 8.59 29.65
CA LEU A 22 41.70 8.43 28.37
C LEU A 22 42.55 9.06 27.26
N VAL A 23 43.23 8.24 26.45
CA VAL A 23 43.87 8.71 25.22
C VAL A 23 42.79 8.83 24.14
N MET A 24 42.44 10.06 23.78
CA MET A 24 41.68 10.35 22.56
C MET A 24 42.56 10.08 21.35
N LEU A 25 42.25 9.01 20.61
CA LEU A 25 42.65 8.86 19.22
C LEU A 25 41.54 9.46 18.34
N THR A 26 41.73 10.72 17.95
CA THR A 26 40.98 11.37 16.90
C THR A 26 41.32 10.70 15.57
N THR A 27 40.38 9.95 14.99
CA THR A 27 40.43 9.60 13.57
C THR A 27 40.12 10.84 12.74
N PRO A 28 40.90 11.15 11.69
CA PRO A 28 40.57 12.25 10.80
C PRO A 28 39.33 11.86 9.99
N VAL A 29 38.26 12.62 10.17
CA VAL A 29 37.12 12.66 9.25
C VAL A 29 37.66 13.11 7.90
N LEU A 30 37.65 12.20 6.92
CA LEU A 30 37.94 12.54 5.54
C LEU A 30 36.90 13.55 5.03
N ALA A 31 37.43 14.55 4.35
CA ALA A 31 36.76 15.75 3.88
C ALA A 31 35.66 15.46 2.84
N ASN A 32 34.60 16.26 2.93
CA ASN A 32 33.68 16.70 1.86
C ASN A 32 33.93 16.10 0.46
N SER A 33 33.13 15.10 0.06
CA SER A 33 32.65 15.05 -1.31
C SER A 33 31.44 15.97 -1.40
N GLN A 34 31.55 17.07 -2.15
CA GLN A 34 30.38 17.89 -2.45
C GLN A 34 29.45 17.07 -3.35
N VAL A 35 28.37 16.55 -2.79
CA VAL A 35 27.29 15.95 -3.57
C VAL A 35 26.74 17.03 -4.50
N VAL A 36 26.84 16.83 -5.82
CA VAL A 36 26.10 17.65 -6.79
C VAL A 36 24.64 17.27 -6.70
N SER A 37 23.93 17.89 -5.78
CA SER A 37 22.47 17.83 -5.71
C SER A 37 21.86 19.00 -6.48
N CYS A 38 20.61 18.85 -6.90
CA CYS A 38 19.84 19.98 -7.41
C CYS A 38 19.91 21.16 -6.41
N PRO A 39 20.38 22.35 -6.82
CA PRO A 39 20.58 23.46 -5.89
C PRO A 39 19.26 23.95 -5.32
N ASN A 40 19.25 24.23 -4.00
CA ASN A 40 18.23 25.08 -3.39
C ASN A 40 18.47 26.52 -3.88
N MET A 41 17.68 27.00 -4.85
CA MET A 41 17.77 28.39 -5.29
C MET A 41 16.97 29.28 -4.32
N PRO A 42 17.49 30.46 -3.92
CA PRO A 42 16.72 31.42 -3.16
C PRO A 42 15.54 31.93 -3.98
N ASP A 43 14.43 32.15 -3.29
CA ASP A 43 13.16 32.60 -3.85
C ASP A 43 13.30 34.00 -4.46
N LEU A 44 13.15 34.12 -5.78
CA LEU A 44 13.21 35.43 -6.47
C LEU A 44 11.97 36.31 -6.18
N LEU A 45 11.04 35.85 -5.34
CA LEU A 45 9.85 36.58 -4.90
C LEU A 45 9.75 36.78 -3.37
N SER A 46 10.66 36.21 -2.56
CA SER A 46 10.68 36.44 -1.11
C SER A 46 11.62 37.60 -0.77
N THR A 47 11.09 38.62 -0.10
CA THR A 47 11.87 39.71 0.50
C THR A 47 12.32 39.43 1.93
N ASP A 48 12.19 38.18 2.42
CA ASP A 48 12.59 37.83 3.79
C ASP A 48 13.94 37.10 3.81
N PRO A 49 15.02 37.72 4.32
CA PRO A 49 16.35 37.12 4.35
C PRO A 49 16.51 35.98 5.37
N ASN A 50 15.48 35.61 6.15
CA ASN A 50 15.55 34.57 7.19
C ASN A 50 14.56 33.40 7.02
N SER A 51 13.84 33.27 5.90
CA SER A 51 12.99 32.10 5.67
C SER A 51 13.81 30.92 5.14
N GLU A 52 14.15 29.95 6.00
CA GLU A 52 14.56 28.59 5.57
C GLU A 52 13.35 27.78 5.05
N GLU A 53 12.55 28.35 4.16
CA GLU A 53 11.52 27.58 3.46
C GLU A 53 12.11 26.92 2.21
N ARG A 54 12.06 25.58 2.17
CA ARG A 54 12.43 24.80 0.98
C ARG A 54 11.60 25.26 -0.21
N ASN A 55 12.25 25.87 -1.20
CA ASN A 55 11.62 26.20 -2.47
C ASN A 55 11.30 24.91 -3.25
N LEU A 56 10.10 24.37 -3.06
CA LEU A 56 9.63 23.13 -3.71
C LEU A 56 9.57 23.24 -5.24
N SER A 57 9.53 24.46 -5.79
CA SER A 57 9.33 24.70 -7.23
C SER A 57 10.57 24.45 -8.10
N SER A 58 11.78 24.77 -7.61
CA SER A 58 13.04 24.52 -8.34
C SER A 58 13.41 23.03 -8.40
N SER A 59 12.80 22.20 -7.53
CA SER A 59 12.92 20.74 -7.55
C SER A 59 12.16 20.09 -8.72
N LEU A 60 11.19 20.76 -9.34
CA LEU A 60 10.35 20.16 -10.40
C LEU A 60 11.03 20.09 -11.77
N PHE A 61 12.12 20.84 -11.98
CA PHE A 61 12.85 20.90 -13.26
C PHE A 61 14.27 20.33 -13.18
N CYS A 62 14.64 19.72 -12.05
CA CYS A 62 15.94 19.13 -11.82
C CYS A 62 15.77 17.74 -11.20
N ILE A 63 16.48 16.78 -11.79
CA ILE A 63 16.44 15.36 -11.44
C ILE A 63 17.80 14.98 -10.89
N ASP A 64 17.85 14.49 -9.65
CA ASP A 64 19.07 13.90 -9.10
C ASP A 64 19.31 12.53 -9.75
N LEU A 65 20.57 12.30 -10.15
CA LEU A 65 21.04 11.03 -10.69
C LEU A 65 21.85 10.30 -9.62
N PHE A 66 21.31 9.17 -9.19
CA PHE A 66 21.87 8.37 -8.11
C PHE A 66 22.77 7.26 -8.67
N PRO A 67 23.93 7.03 -8.04
CA PRO A 67 24.82 5.93 -8.41
C PRO A 67 24.26 4.55 -8.11
N THR A 68 24.78 3.56 -8.83
CA THR A 68 24.64 2.15 -8.47
C THR A 68 25.79 1.70 -7.56
N ASN A 69 25.66 0.51 -6.97
CA ASN A 69 26.71 -0.10 -6.14
C ASN A 69 28.03 -0.36 -6.89
N ARG A 70 28.01 -0.35 -8.23
CA ARG A 70 29.20 -0.54 -9.07
C ARG A 70 30.05 0.71 -9.19
N VAL A 71 29.45 1.89 -9.02
CA VAL A 71 30.13 3.18 -9.14
C VAL A 71 29.55 4.13 -8.10
N THR A 72 29.88 3.88 -6.83
CA THR A 72 29.31 4.60 -5.69
C THR A 72 29.76 6.06 -5.59
N GLN A 73 30.88 6.40 -6.22
CA GLN A 73 31.46 7.73 -6.23
C GLN A 73 30.80 8.69 -7.24
N ALA A 74 30.17 8.15 -8.30
CA ALA A 74 29.61 8.99 -9.35
C ALA A 74 28.34 9.70 -8.88
N ASN A 75 28.17 10.94 -9.30
CA ASN A 75 26.95 11.70 -9.05
C ASN A 75 26.58 12.54 -10.26
N GLY A 76 25.32 12.96 -10.34
CA GLY A 76 24.93 13.89 -11.38
C GLY A 76 23.53 14.43 -11.22
N THR A 77 23.19 15.38 -12.09
CA THR A 77 21.83 15.91 -12.21
C THR A 77 21.42 15.99 -13.67
N ALA A 78 20.12 15.89 -13.93
CA ALA A 78 19.53 16.15 -15.23
C ALA A 78 18.48 17.27 -15.10
N ARG A 79 18.64 18.34 -15.87
CA ARG A 79 17.74 19.49 -15.88
C ARG A 79 16.85 19.50 -17.10
N LEU A 80 15.59 19.87 -16.89
CA LEU A 80 14.61 20.06 -17.94
C LEU A 80 14.71 21.47 -18.51
N LEU A 81 15.14 21.57 -19.76
CA LEU A 81 15.20 22.81 -20.52
C LEU A 81 14.02 22.87 -21.49
N ARG A 82 13.39 24.04 -21.62
CA ARG A 82 12.34 24.24 -22.62
C ARG A 82 12.97 24.29 -24.01
N PRO A 83 12.56 23.43 -24.97
CA PRO A 83 13.00 23.55 -26.34
C PRO A 83 12.42 24.82 -26.98
N TRP A 84 13.03 25.29 -28.06
CA TRP A 84 12.50 26.42 -28.80
C TRP A 84 11.18 26.03 -29.51
N SER A 85 10.20 26.93 -29.50
CA SER A 85 8.93 26.76 -30.22
C SER A 85 8.46 28.10 -30.79
N PRO A 86 7.99 28.14 -32.05
CA PRO A 86 7.51 29.38 -32.67
C PRO A 86 6.21 29.90 -32.04
N PHE A 87 5.49 29.07 -31.28
CA PHE A 87 4.20 29.42 -30.65
C PHE A 87 4.31 29.68 -29.14
N GLY A 88 5.53 29.68 -28.58
CA GLY A 88 5.74 29.86 -27.13
C GLY A 88 5.26 28.69 -26.26
N VAL A 89 4.72 27.62 -26.86
CA VAL A 89 4.27 26.40 -26.19
C VAL A 89 5.11 25.22 -26.67
N THR A 90 5.67 24.45 -25.73
CA THR A 90 6.54 23.30 -26.00
C THR A 90 5.78 21.99 -25.77
N VAL A 91 4.86 21.66 -26.69
CA VAL A 91 4.05 20.43 -26.68
C VAL A 91 4.07 19.74 -28.07
N THR A 92 3.83 18.43 -28.10
CA THR A 92 3.56 17.67 -29.34
C THR A 92 2.13 17.97 -29.85
N PRO A 93 1.77 17.60 -31.10
CA PRO A 93 0.40 17.72 -31.61
C PRO A 93 -0.66 17.04 -30.73
N GLU A 94 -0.27 16.00 -29.99
CA GLU A 94 -1.10 15.24 -29.04
C GLU A 94 -1.18 15.89 -27.65
N GLY A 95 -0.54 17.05 -27.45
CA GLY A 95 -0.58 17.80 -26.20
C GLY A 95 0.45 17.36 -25.14
N ILE A 96 1.45 16.56 -25.51
CA ILE A 96 2.48 16.07 -24.56
C ILE A 96 3.61 17.07 -24.44
N HIS A 97 4.06 17.39 -23.23
CA HIS A 97 5.16 18.33 -23.01
C HIS A 97 6.48 17.84 -23.61
N ARG A 98 7.18 18.74 -24.32
CA ARG A 98 8.51 18.51 -24.88
C ARG A 98 9.56 19.17 -24.00
N ALA A 99 10.68 18.47 -23.74
CA ALA A 99 11.79 18.99 -22.96
C ALA A 99 13.15 18.51 -23.48
N ASN A 100 14.15 19.39 -23.47
CA ASN A 100 15.55 19.01 -23.66
C ASN A 100 16.16 18.65 -22.30
N LEU A 101 16.98 17.61 -22.24
CA LEU A 101 17.65 17.22 -21.00
C LEU A 101 19.10 17.71 -20.97
N SER A 102 19.44 18.48 -19.94
CA SER A 102 20.81 18.92 -19.67
C SER A 102 21.39 18.16 -18.48
N PHE A 103 22.35 17.30 -18.75
CA PHE A 103 23.08 16.49 -17.78
C PHE A 103 24.28 17.25 -17.23
N SER A 104 24.57 17.05 -15.95
CA SER A 104 25.82 17.45 -15.29
C SER A 104 26.29 16.28 -14.45
N ILE A 105 27.39 15.65 -14.85
CA ILE A 105 27.91 14.43 -14.21
C ILE A 105 29.31 14.65 -13.67
N GLN A 106 29.61 14.07 -12.51
CA GLN A 106 30.93 14.07 -11.89
C GLN A 106 31.30 12.67 -11.40
N ASP A 107 32.61 12.46 -11.26
CA ASP A 107 33.20 11.25 -10.67
C ASP A 107 32.82 9.92 -11.36
N LEU A 108 32.46 9.96 -12.66
CA LEU A 108 32.41 8.74 -13.47
C LEU A 108 33.84 8.20 -13.69
N PRO A 109 34.09 6.90 -13.42
CA PRO A 109 35.36 6.24 -13.72
C PRO A 109 35.54 6.05 -15.23
N ASP A 110 36.71 5.53 -15.64
CA ASP A 110 36.88 5.15 -17.04
C ASP A 110 35.95 3.96 -17.34
N PRO A 111 35.18 3.96 -18.45
CA PRO A 111 34.33 2.83 -18.82
C PRO A 111 35.06 1.49 -18.85
N SER A 112 36.37 1.49 -19.16
CA SER A 112 37.20 0.28 -19.18
C SER A 112 37.45 -0.32 -17.80
N ASP A 113 37.31 0.47 -16.72
CA ASP A 113 37.38 -0.03 -15.34
C ASP A 113 36.19 -0.94 -14.99
N LEU A 114 35.12 -0.89 -15.79
CA LEU A 114 33.90 -1.66 -15.58
C LEU A 114 33.82 -2.93 -16.46
N GLY A 115 34.83 -3.19 -17.30
CA GLY A 115 34.90 -4.31 -18.23
C GLY A 115 35.22 -3.85 -19.66
N ASP A 116 34.76 -4.59 -20.67
CA ASP A 116 34.99 -4.28 -22.09
C ASP A 116 34.10 -3.13 -22.62
N TYR A 117 33.90 -2.07 -21.83
CA TYR A 117 33.08 -0.91 -22.16
C TYR A 117 33.95 0.30 -22.56
N LYS A 118 33.40 1.17 -23.41
CA LYS A 118 34.14 2.33 -23.96
C LYS A 118 33.38 3.65 -23.85
N PHE A 119 32.08 3.61 -23.63
CA PHE A 119 31.22 4.79 -23.66
C PHE A 119 30.18 4.73 -22.55
N TYR A 120 29.78 5.87 -22.01
CA TYR A 120 28.54 5.97 -21.25
C TYR A 120 27.43 6.49 -22.13
N ILE A 121 26.27 5.86 -22.08
CA ILE A 121 25.09 6.25 -22.87
C ILE A 121 23.94 6.55 -21.92
N ALA A 122 23.32 7.72 -22.11
CA ALA A 122 22.06 8.05 -21.46
C ALA A 122 20.88 7.52 -22.27
N TRP A 123 19.93 6.96 -21.54
CA TRP A 123 18.68 6.42 -22.03
C TRP A 123 17.52 7.04 -21.25
N VAL A 124 16.36 7.11 -21.90
CA VAL A 124 15.09 7.46 -21.27
C VAL A 124 14.08 6.36 -21.55
N ALA A 125 13.25 6.04 -20.57
CA ALA A 125 12.17 5.09 -20.73
C ALA A 125 10.94 5.53 -19.93
N PRO A 126 9.72 5.18 -20.36
CA PRO A 126 8.55 5.26 -19.50
C PRO A 126 8.74 4.33 -18.28
N LEU A 127 7.87 4.47 -17.27
CA LEU A 127 7.95 3.64 -16.07
C LEU A 127 7.78 2.13 -16.35
N SER A 128 7.13 1.77 -17.46
CA SER A 128 7.02 0.39 -17.96
C SER A 128 8.33 -0.16 -18.56
N LEU A 129 9.40 0.65 -18.63
CA LEU A 129 10.71 0.32 -19.19
C LEU A 129 10.71 -0.08 -20.69
N TYR A 130 9.63 0.17 -21.41
CA TYR A 130 9.54 -0.05 -22.85
C TYR A 130 8.61 0.96 -23.54
N PRO A 131 9.02 1.56 -24.68
CA PRO A 131 10.34 1.45 -25.31
C PRO A 131 11.43 2.24 -24.55
N VAL A 132 12.68 1.78 -24.63
CA VAL A 132 13.85 2.51 -24.13
C VAL A 132 14.46 3.31 -25.28
N GLU A 133 14.55 4.63 -25.12
CA GLU A 133 15.06 5.53 -26.13
C GLU A 133 16.45 6.04 -25.76
N LYS A 134 17.34 6.11 -26.75
CA LYS A 134 18.70 6.61 -26.58
C LYS A 134 18.73 8.14 -26.65
N LEU A 135 19.22 8.79 -25.60
CA LEU A 135 19.43 10.23 -25.57
C LEU A 135 20.78 10.64 -26.18
N GLY A 136 21.84 9.87 -25.90
CA GLY A 136 23.17 10.13 -26.43
C GLY A 136 24.32 9.66 -25.54
N VAL A 137 25.54 9.83 -26.05
CA VAL A 137 26.78 9.53 -25.30
C VAL A 137 27.10 10.68 -24.35
N LEU A 138 27.58 10.37 -23.15
CA LEU A 138 27.98 11.36 -22.15
C LEU A 138 29.25 10.93 -21.39
N GLY A 139 29.78 11.85 -20.59
CA GLY A 139 30.87 11.60 -19.64
C GLY A 139 30.80 12.59 -18.47
N ASN A 140 31.93 12.78 -17.78
CA ASN A 140 32.05 13.85 -16.77
C ASN A 140 31.94 15.23 -17.43
N GLY A 141 31.21 16.14 -16.80
CA GLY A 141 30.91 17.48 -17.31
C GLY A 141 29.44 17.68 -17.68
N SER A 142 29.16 18.73 -18.46
CA SER A 142 27.79 19.09 -18.87
C SER A 142 27.48 18.68 -20.31
N HIS A 143 26.30 18.09 -20.51
CA HIS A 143 25.85 17.60 -21.81
C HIS A 143 24.36 17.92 -22.04
N ILE A 144 23.99 18.44 -23.20
CA ILE A 144 22.58 18.57 -23.59
C ILE A 144 22.27 17.42 -24.55
N LEU A 145 21.40 16.51 -24.12
CA LEU A 145 21.15 15.24 -24.80
C LEU A 145 19.67 15.06 -25.10
N GLY A 146 19.36 14.98 -26.39
CA GLY A 146 18.04 14.63 -26.89
C GLY A 146 16.91 15.56 -26.47
N GLU A 147 15.76 15.31 -27.06
CA GLU A 147 14.49 15.87 -26.63
C GLU A 147 13.58 14.71 -26.23
N ILE A 148 12.83 14.90 -25.16
CA ILE A 148 11.87 13.93 -24.67
C ILE A 148 10.45 14.50 -24.76
N SER A 149 9.49 13.62 -25.05
CA SER A 149 8.06 13.90 -24.96
C SER A 149 7.36 12.85 -24.10
N LEU A 150 7.80 12.74 -22.84
CA LEU A 150 7.25 11.79 -21.86
C LEU A 150 6.82 12.54 -20.60
N ASN A 151 5.61 12.24 -20.10
CA ASN A 151 5.10 12.85 -18.88
C ASN A 151 5.73 12.23 -17.62
N LYS A 152 5.93 10.90 -17.59
CA LYS A 152 6.58 10.15 -16.51
C LYS A 152 7.66 9.25 -17.10
N TYR A 153 8.88 9.31 -16.59
CA TYR A 153 9.99 8.57 -17.17
C TYR A 153 11.13 8.35 -16.17
N ILE A 154 12.00 7.40 -16.51
CA ILE A 154 13.25 7.11 -15.82
C ILE A 154 14.40 7.44 -16.78
N ILE A 155 15.45 8.02 -16.23
CA ILE A 155 16.72 8.23 -16.91
C ILE A 155 17.69 7.16 -16.43
N LEU A 156 18.35 6.49 -17.37
CA LEU A 156 19.32 5.42 -17.11
C LEU A 156 20.64 5.77 -17.81
N ILE A 157 21.78 5.58 -17.14
CA ILE A 157 23.10 5.74 -17.74
C ILE A 157 23.84 4.41 -17.63
N SER A 158 24.13 3.79 -18.76
CA SER A 158 24.87 2.51 -18.83
C SER A 158 26.25 2.68 -19.45
N ALA A 159 27.19 1.80 -19.06
CA ALA A 159 28.45 1.64 -19.77
C ALA A 159 28.23 0.70 -20.96
N GLU A 160 28.63 1.11 -22.17
CA GLU A 160 28.41 0.35 -23.41
C GLU A 160 29.71 0.19 -24.19
N SER A 161 29.84 -0.93 -24.91
CA SER A 161 31.01 -1.25 -25.73
C SER A 161 31.06 -0.44 -27.03
N SER A 162 29.90 0.01 -27.50
CA SER A 162 29.73 0.76 -28.75
C SER A 162 28.90 2.03 -28.55
N ARG A 163 29.41 3.16 -29.05
CA ARG A 163 28.66 4.42 -29.12
C ARG A 163 27.41 4.35 -29.98
N PHE A 164 27.27 3.31 -30.80
CA PHE A 164 26.12 3.08 -31.68
C PHE A 164 25.12 2.06 -31.12
N ALA A 165 25.28 1.61 -29.87
CA ALA A 165 24.30 0.72 -29.24
C ALA A 165 22.87 1.28 -29.39
N THR A 166 21.95 0.42 -29.83
CA THR A 166 20.52 0.71 -29.99
C THR A 166 19.69 0.18 -28.84
N GLU A 167 20.26 -0.73 -28.05
CA GLU A 167 19.69 -1.31 -26.84
C GLU A 167 20.71 -1.20 -25.70
N MET A 168 20.20 -1.19 -24.46
CA MET A 168 21.03 -1.16 -23.27
C MET A 168 21.51 -2.57 -22.96
N THR A 169 22.83 -2.81 -23.05
CA THR A 169 23.40 -4.15 -22.87
C THR A 169 24.42 -4.22 -21.75
N GLY A 170 25.04 -3.11 -21.39
CA GLY A 170 26.02 -3.06 -20.33
C GLY A 170 25.45 -2.58 -18.98
N PRO A 171 26.32 -2.48 -17.95
CA PRO A 171 25.90 -2.25 -16.59
C PRO A 171 25.39 -0.82 -16.39
N LEU A 172 24.35 -0.69 -15.57
CA LEU A 172 23.82 0.59 -15.13
C LEU A 172 24.75 1.24 -14.10
N VAL A 173 25.00 2.54 -14.27
CA VAL A 173 25.95 3.33 -13.47
C VAL A 173 25.27 4.46 -12.73
N LEU A 174 24.39 5.22 -13.39
CA LEU A 174 23.58 6.28 -12.77
C LEU A 174 22.12 6.13 -13.18
N ARG A 175 21.20 6.62 -12.34
CA ARG A 175 19.76 6.63 -12.62
C ARG A 175 19.03 7.79 -11.98
N GLY A 176 17.98 8.29 -12.64
CA GLY A 176 17.10 9.33 -12.12
C GLY A 176 15.64 9.09 -12.49
N ARG A 177 14.72 9.69 -11.74
CA ARG A 177 13.28 9.63 -12.02
C ARG A 177 12.73 11.01 -12.26
N SER A 178 11.79 11.15 -13.20
CA SER A 178 11.14 12.43 -13.47
C SER A 178 10.42 12.95 -12.21
N PRO A 179 10.39 14.27 -11.96
CA PRO A 179 9.75 14.82 -10.76
C PRO A 179 8.24 14.55 -10.71
N SER A 180 7.60 14.42 -11.88
CA SER A 180 6.22 13.97 -12.07
C SER A 180 5.94 12.54 -11.57
N SER A 181 6.98 11.74 -11.32
CA SER A 181 6.86 10.42 -10.67
C SER A 181 6.88 10.48 -9.14
N LYS A 182 7.10 11.64 -8.52
CA LYS A 182 7.15 11.79 -7.05
C LYS A 182 5.77 11.85 -6.38
N MET A 183 4.69 12.07 -7.14
CA MET A 183 3.30 12.02 -6.62
C MET A 183 2.67 10.62 -6.69
N GLU A 184 3.47 9.58 -6.90
CA GLU A 184 3.05 8.19 -6.72
C GLU A 184 3.32 7.72 -5.28
N ALA A 185 2.53 6.74 -4.81
CA ALA A 185 2.87 5.97 -3.63
C ALA A 185 4.30 5.42 -3.77
N HIS A 186 5.06 5.42 -2.69
CA HIS A 186 6.42 4.88 -2.69
C HIS A 186 6.38 3.42 -3.20
N ASP A 187 7.14 3.15 -4.27
CA ASP A 187 7.78 1.86 -4.57
C ASP A 187 7.04 0.73 -5.31
N LEU A 188 6.35 1.02 -6.42
CA LEU A 188 6.19 -0.02 -7.46
C LEU A 188 7.47 -0.27 -8.31
N LEU A 189 8.50 0.58 -8.18
CA LEU A 189 9.76 0.46 -8.94
C LEU A 189 11.04 0.78 -8.14
N ALA A 190 10.98 0.98 -6.82
CA ALA A 190 12.20 0.86 -6.00
C ALA A 190 12.46 -0.60 -5.58
N ILE A 191 12.29 -1.52 -6.55
CA ILE A 191 13.15 -2.71 -6.55
C ILE A 191 14.56 -2.15 -6.73
N ALA A 192 15.22 -1.93 -5.60
CA ALA A 192 16.57 -1.43 -5.57
C ALA A 192 17.51 -2.45 -6.24
N PRO A 193 18.47 -2.01 -7.08
CA PRO A 193 19.67 -2.76 -7.41
C PRO A 193 20.52 -3.11 -6.17
N ALA A 194 20.16 -2.58 -4.99
CA ALA A 194 20.67 -3.05 -3.70
C ALA A 194 20.18 -4.46 -3.34
N ALA A 195 19.31 -5.09 -4.15
CA ALA A 195 19.00 -6.52 -4.05
C ALA A 195 20.23 -7.45 -4.23
N GLU A 196 21.42 -6.92 -4.56
CA GLU A 196 22.66 -7.71 -4.60
C GLU A 196 23.43 -7.84 -3.27
N ILE A 197 23.11 -7.10 -2.19
CA ILE A 197 23.77 -7.27 -0.88
C ILE A 197 22.74 -7.01 0.22
N GLY A 198 22.21 -8.02 0.92
CA GLY A 198 22.83 -8.50 2.16
C GLY A 198 22.26 -7.72 3.34
N GLY A 199 21.09 -8.13 3.83
CA GLY A 199 20.63 -7.72 5.17
C GLY A 199 21.64 -8.16 6.23
N ASP A 200 21.70 -7.38 7.31
CA ASP A 200 22.57 -7.48 8.50
C ASP A 200 23.28 -8.83 8.73
N PRO A 201 24.60 -8.87 9.03
CA PRO A 201 25.32 -10.11 9.34
C PRO A 201 24.94 -10.74 10.68
N GLU A 202 24.09 -10.11 11.49
CA GLU A 202 23.59 -10.68 12.74
C GLU A 202 22.23 -11.35 12.57
N MET A 203 22.17 -12.50 11.90
CA MET A 203 21.23 -13.58 12.26
C MET A 203 21.75 -14.91 11.73
N GLY A 204 22.52 -15.60 12.58
CA GLY A 204 22.75 -17.03 12.42
C GLY A 204 21.46 -17.81 12.69
N ASN A 205 20.82 -18.29 11.63
CA ASN A 205 20.30 -19.65 11.48
C ASN A 205 19.52 -19.72 10.17
N MET A 206 19.87 -20.65 9.29
CA MET A 206 18.95 -21.16 8.27
C MET A 206 17.85 -21.98 8.98
N GLY A 207 17.00 -21.31 9.73
CA GLY A 207 15.73 -21.85 10.20
C GLY A 207 14.71 -21.73 9.07
N ILE A 208 13.83 -22.72 8.96
CA ILE A 208 12.67 -22.69 8.08
C ILE A 208 11.90 -21.38 8.37
N SER A 209 11.76 -20.51 7.37
CA SER A 209 10.95 -19.29 7.50
C SER A 209 9.53 -19.69 7.93
N PRO A 210 8.95 -19.07 8.97
CA PRO A 210 7.58 -19.34 9.36
C PRO A 210 6.57 -18.77 8.35
N TRP A 211 7.01 -17.84 7.49
CA TRP A 211 6.18 -17.27 6.42
C TRP A 211 6.26 -18.12 5.16
N PRO A 212 5.12 -18.49 4.55
CA PRO A 212 5.12 -19.04 3.21
C PRO A 212 5.66 -17.99 2.22
N PRO A 213 6.30 -18.40 1.12
CA PRO A 213 6.67 -17.47 0.06
C PRO A 213 5.41 -16.79 -0.48
N PRO A 214 5.47 -15.51 -0.90
CA PRO A 214 4.33 -14.86 -1.54
C PRO A 214 3.92 -15.63 -2.80
N PRO A 215 2.62 -15.60 -3.16
CA PRO A 215 2.13 -16.24 -4.37
C PRO A 215 2.79 -15.61 -5.60
N MET A 216 3.34 -16.46 -6.47
CA MET A 216 4.08 -16.05 -7.66
C MET A 216 3.39 -16.53 -8.93
N TYR A 217 3.50 -15.75 -10.01
CA TYR A 217 3.09 -16.22 -11.33
C TYR A 217 3.99 -17.39 -11.78
N PRO A 218 3.40 -18.46 -12.35
CA PRO A 218 4.17 -19.58 -12.88
C PRO A 218 5.26 -19.11 -13.86
N GLY A 219 6.50 -19.55 -13.62
CA GLY A 219 7.64 -19.24 -14.49
C GLY A 219 8.38 -17.93 -14.18
N VAL A 220 7.94 -17.14 -13.20
CA VAL A 220 8.66 -15.95 -12.74
C VAL A 220 9.40 -16.27 -11.43
N PRO A 221 10.73 -16.44 -11.43
CA PRO A 221 11.46 -16.66 -10.19
C PRO A 221 11.50 -15.37 -9.36
N MET A 222 11.33 -15.49 -8.05
CA MET A 222 11.58 -14.36 -7.16
C MET A 222 13.06 -14.00 -7.11
N LEU A 223 13.34 -12.70 -7.02
CA LEU A 223 14.69 -12.21 -6.82
C LEU A 223 15.24 -12.72 -5.46
N PRO A 224 16.45 -13.29 -5.41
CA PRO A 224 17.02 -13.84 -4.17
C PRO A 224 17.10 -12.83 -3.00
N GLY A 225 17.24 -11.54 -3.30
CA GLY A 225 17.21 -10.47 -2.29
C GLY A 225 15.85 -10.32 -1.62
N VAL A 226 14.75 -10.51 -2.37
CA VAL A 226 13.36 -10.42 -1.89
C VAL A 226 12.98 -11.64 -1.08
N MET A 227 13.53 -12.82 -1.40
CA MET A 227 13.32 -14.06 -0.64
C MET A 227 13.74 -13.95 0.84
N ARG A 228 14.60 -12.99 1.19
CA ARG A 228 15.08 -12.75 2.56
C ARG A 228 14.27 -11.70 3.32
N VAL A 229 13.33 -11.04 2.67
CA VAL A 229 12.50 -10.01 3.28
C VAL A 229 11.26 -10.68 3.85
N HIS A 230 11.18 -10.77 5.17
CA HIS A 230 10.04 -11.31 5.88
C HIS A 230 9.37 -10.24 6.75
N PRO A 231 8.04 -10.30 6.95
CA PRO A 231 7.37 -9.45 7.92
C PRO A 231 8.00 -9.61 9.31
N LYS A 232 8.16 -8.51 10.05
CA LYS A 232 8.67 -8.50 11.44
C LYS A 232 7.59 -8.89 12.47
N VAL A 233 6.57 -9.62 12.03
CA VAL A 233 5.42 -10.10 12.81
C VAL A 233 5.28 -11.60 12.59
N ASN A 234 4.61 -12.30 13.51
CA ASN A 234 4.41 -13.74 13.36
C ASN A 234 3.23 -14.00 12.41
N PRO A 235 3.27 -15.10 11.63
CA PRO A 235 2.13 -15.50 10.81
C PRO A 235 0.97 -15.93 11.70
N PHE A 236 -0.22 -15.51 11.30
CA PHE A 236 -1.50 -15.84 11.91
C PHE A 236 -2.42 -16.42 10.84
N GLU A 237 -2.99 -17.58 11.14
CA GLU A 237 -4.02 -18.22 10.34
C GLU A 237 -5.25 -18.43 11.21
N LEU A 238 -6.42 -18.19 10.64
CA LEU A 238 -7.66 -18.46 11.33
C LEU A 238 -7.96 -19.97 11.31
N THR A 239 -7.51 -20.67 12.34
CA THR A 239 -7.87 -22.07 12.57
C THR A 239 -9.13 -22.13 13.44
N GLY A 240 -10.10 -22.95 13.07
CA GLY A 240 -11.25 -23.22 13.93
C GLY A 240 -11.41 -24.71 14.26
N SER A 241 -12.31 -25.00 15.21
CA SER A 241 -12.62 -26.36 15.63
C SER A 241 -13.38 -27.14 14.54
N SER A 242 -13.65 -28.42 14.79
CA SER A 242 -14.38 -29.29 13.85
C SER A 242 -15.84 -28.89 13.60
N ASP A 243 -16.41 -28.00 14.43
CA ASP A 243 -17.87 -27.75 14.49
C ASP A 243 -18.25 -26.37 13.94
N ILE A 244 -17.54 -25.88 12.92
CA ILE A 244 -17.85 -24.60 12.27
C ILE A 244 -18.94 -24.80 11.20
N PRO A 245 -20.03 -24.02 11.18
CA PRO A 245 -21.07 -24.14 10.17
C PRO A 245 -20.59 -23.68 8.78
N MET A 246 -21.21 -24.23 7.74
CA MET A 246 -21.03 -23.73 6.38
C MET A 246 -21.67 -22.35 6.23
N VAL A 247 -21.01 -21.49 5.47
CA VAL A 247 -21.51 -20.17 5.10
C VAL A 247 -22.82 -20.28 4.33
N THR A 248 -23.71 -19.32 4.56
CA THR A 248 -24.98 -19.20 3.86
C THR A 248 -24.99 -17.97 2.94
N PRO A 249 -25.78 -17.98 1.86
CA PRO A 249 -25.97 -16.79 1.05
C PRO A 249 -26.57 -15.64 1.87
N HIS A 250 -26.21 -14.42 1.51
CA HIS A 250 -26.78 -13.23 2.16
C HIS A 250 -28.31 -13.18 2.00
N SER A 251 -29.00 -12.69 3.01
CA SER A 251 -30.44 -12.46 3.01
C SER A 251 -30.76 -10.99 3.27
N MET A 252 -31.94 -10.56 2.85
CA MET A 252 -32.43 -9.21 3.12
C MET A 252 -33.31 -9.22 4.37
N VAL A 253 -33.00 -8.33 5.31
CA VAL A 253 -33.76 -8.11 6.53
C VAL A 253 -34.35 -6.71 6.49
N LYS A 254 -35.66 -6.61 6.22
CA LYS A 254 -36.37 -5.33 6.31
C LYS A 254 -36.78 -5.06 7.77
N LEU A 255 -36.30 -3.96 8.33
CA LEU A 255 -36.61 -3.54 9.70
C LEU A 255 -37.53 -2.30 9.70
N PRO A 256 -38.60 -2.29 10.51
CA PRO A 256 -39.41 -1.09 10.71
C PRO A 256 -38.70 -0.09 11.62
N ASN A 257 -39.21 1.14 11.70
CA ASN A 257 -38.80 2.10 12.72
C ASN A 257 -39.04 1.51 14.14
N GLY A 258 -38.02 1.58 14.99
CA GLY A 258 -37.95 0.91 16.29
C GLY A 258 -37.62 -0.59 16.23
N GLY A 259 -37.39 -1.14 15.02
CA GLY A 259 -37.02 -2.53 14.81
C GLY A 259 -35.69 -2.91 15.45
N THR A 260 -35.53 -4.20 15.77
CA THR A 260 -34.30 -4.74 16.36
C THR A 260 -33.76 -5.87 15.50
N LEU A 261 -32.44 -5.88 15.29
CA LEU A 261 -31.69 -6.94 14.65
C LEU A 261 -30.70 -7.55 15.64
N ASP A 262 -30.67 -8.86 15.76
CA ASP A 262 -29.58 -9.56 16.41
C ASP A 262 -28.51 -9.89 15.35
N LEU A 263 -27.31 -9.36 15.54
CA LEU A 263 -26.18 -9.45 14.62
C LEU A 263 -25.04 -10.22 15.30
N PHE A 264 -24.74 -11.41 14.81
CA PHE A 264 -23.73 -12.30 15.36
C PHE A 264 -22.52 -12.34 14.43
N ALA A 265 -21.33 -11.98 14.91
CA ALA A 265 -20.09 -12.24 14.17
C ALA A 265 -19.48 -13.56 14.65
N GLY A 266 -19.20 -14.48 13.73
CA GLY A 266 -18.66 -15.79 14.09
C GLY A 266 -17.92 -16.46 12.94
N LEU A 267 -17.40 -17.65 13.22
CA LEU A 267 -16.68 -18.49 12.27
C LEU A 267 -17.65 -19.17 11.29
N VAL A 268 -17.25 -19.25 10.02
CA VAL A 268 -17.91 -20.06 8.99
C VAL A 268 -16.90 -20.80 8.13
N LYS A 269 -17.32 -21.89 7.50
CA LYS A 269 -16.59 -22.56 6.42
C LYS A 269 -17.13 -22.12 5.06
N LYS A 270 -16.24 -21.84 4.11
CA LYS A 270 -16.61 -21.48 2.74
C LYS A 270 -15.77 -22.26 1.73
N HIS A 271 -16.42 -22.75 0.68
CA HIS A 271 -15.71 -23.31 -0.47
C HIS A 271 -15.39 -22.19 -1.47
N ILE A 272 -14.11 -22.02 -1.79
CA ILE A 272 -13.63 -21.07 -2.80
C ILE A 272 -12.67 -21.82 -3.74
N GLU A 273 -12.97 -21.82 -5.03
CA GLU A 273 -12.21 -22.56 -6.06
C GLU A 273 -11.98 -24.05 -5.70
N GLY A 274 -12.95 -24.68 -5.03
CA GLY A 274 -12.87 -26.08 -4.60
C GLY A 274 -12.09 -26.32 -3.30
N ASN A 275 -11.52 -25.29 -2.68
CA ASN A 275 -10.85 -25.37 -1.39
C ASN A 275 -11.78 -24.90 -0.26
N GLU A 276 -11.74 -25.60 0.87
CA GLU A 276 -12.46 -25.18 2.07
C GLU A 276 -11.60 -24.20 2.89
N LEU A 277 -12.16 -23.04 3.20
CA LEU A 277 -11.53 -21.97 3.98
C LEU A 277 -12.34 -21.69 5.24
N THR A 278 -11.62 -21.40 6.33
CA THR A 278 -12.23 -20.84 7.54
C THR A 278 -12.29 -19.31 7.42
N MET A 279 -13.49 -18.76 7.53
CA MET A 279 -13.81 -17.35 7.35
C MET A 279 -14.61 -16.81 8.53
N LEU A 280 -14.87 -15.52 8.53
CA LEU A 280 -15.77 -14.85 9.46
C LEU A 280 -17.02 -14.38 8.72
N ALA A 281 -18.15 -14.35 9.41
CA ALA A 281 -19.41 -13.93 8.82
C ALA A 281 -20.34 -13.28 9.85
N PHE A 282 -21.12 -12.30 9.39
CA PHE A 282 -22.27 -11.80 10.14
C PHE A 282 -23.47 -12.72 9.90
N ASN A 283 -24.11 -13.21 10.96
CA ASN A 283 -25.24 -14.16 10.93
C ASN A 283 -24.98 -15.41 10.08
N GLY A 284 -23.71 -15.85 10.00
CA GLY A 284 -23.31 -16.99 9.17
C GLY A 284 -23.41 -16.72 7.65
N GLN A 285 -23.54 -15.47 7.23
CA GLN A 285 -23.70 -15.04 5.84
C GLN A 285 -22.46 -14.30 5.34
N HIS A 286 -22.12 -14.53 4.07
CA HIS A 286 -21.04 -13.82 3.38
C HIS A 286 -21.46 -13.37 1.98
N PRO A 287 -21.63 -12.05 1.71
CA PRO A 287 -21.61 -10.95 2.69
C PRO A 287 -22.66 -11.11 3.79
N GLY A 288 -22.53 -10.32 4.85
CA GLY A 288 -23.54 -10.23 5.91
C GLY A 288 -24.93 -9.82 5.40
N PRO A 289 -25.97 -9.96 6.24
CA PRO A 289 -27.33 -9.62 5.88
C PRO A 289 -27.46 -8.21 5.29
N LEU A 290 -28.22 -8.08 4.20
CA LEU A 290 -28.64 -6.77 3.71
C LEU A 290 -29.69 -6.19 4.66
N ILE A 291 -29.32 -5.15 5.39
CA ILE A 291 -30.26 -4.41 6.24
C ILE A 291 -31.05 -3.44 5.36
N LYS A 292 -32.37 -3.54 5.33
CA LYS A 292 -33.24 -2.61 4.60
C LYS A 292 -34.13 -1.83 5.58
N VAL A 293 -34.10 -0.51 5.47
CA VAL A 293 -34.86 0.41 6.33
C VAL A 293 -35.42 1.55 5.51
N ASP A 294 -36.46 2.21 6.00
CA ASP A 294 -36.99 3.43 5.38
C ASP A 294 -36.29 4.66 6.02
N GLN A 295 -36.05 5.72 5.23
CA GLN A 295 -35.43 6.96 5.69
C GLN A 295 -36.20 7.55 6.89
N GLY A 296 -35.48 8.12 7.85
CA GLY A 296 -36.03 8.63 9.10
C GLY A 296 -36.27 7.55 10.16
N SER A 297 -35.98 6.28 9.87
CA SER A 297 -36.10 5.20 10.85
C SER A 297 -34.94 5.20 11.84
N THR A 298 -35.24 4.81 13.08
CA THR A 298 -34.24 4.37 14.07
C THR A 298 -34.35 2.87 14.23
N ILE A 299 -33.24 2.14 14.19
CA ILE A 299 -33.21 0.71 14.55
C ILE A 299 -32.27 0.48 15.73
N PHE A 300 -32.40 -0.69 16.33
CA PHE A 300 -31.46 -1.21 17.30
C PHE A 300 -30.76 -2.44 16.76
N VAL A 301 -29.46 -2.57 17.02
CA VAL A 301 -28.71 -3.77 16.65
C VAL A 301 -28.04 -4.32 17.90
N ASN A 302 -28.43 -5.53 18.30
CA ASN A 302 -27.75 -6.27 19.35
C ASN A 302 -26.61 -7.06 18.71
N PHE A 303 -25.40 -6.52 18.77
CA PHE A 303 -24.22 -7.17 18.25
C PHE A 303 -23.66 -8.15 19.28
N THR A 304 -23.35 -9.37 18.87
CA THR A 304 -22.64 -10.37 19.68
C THR A 304 -21.38 -10.82 18.93
N ASN A 305 -20.25 -10.79 19.61
CA ASN A 305 -18.96 -11.13 19.04
C ASN A 305 -18.51 -12.53 19.45
N ASP A 306 -18.74 -13.53 18.61
CA ASP A 306 -18.24 -14.91 18.79
C ASP A 306 -16.98 -15.19 17.96
N THR A 307 -16.26 -14.13 17.55
CA THR A 307 -14.97 -14.24 16.87
C THR A 307 -13.82 -14.33 17.90
N PRO A 308 -12.62 -14.81 17.52
CA PRO A 308 -11.48 -14.83 18.43
C PRO A 308 -10.83 -13.45 18.64
N PHE A 309 -11.39 -12.38 18.08
CA PHE A 309 -10.82 -11.03 18.13
C PHE A 309 -11.72 -10.08 18.93
N PRO A 310 -11.17 -9.10 19.64
CA PRO A 310 -11.92 -7.90 19.98
C PRO A 310 -12.47 -7.26 18.69
N SER A 311 -13.69 -6.74 18.74
CA SER A 311 -14.35 -6.19 17.55
C SER A 311 -15.29 -5.04 17.89
N ALA A 312 -15.82 -4.39 16.86
CA ALA A 312 -16.90 -3.42 16.92
C ALA A 312 -17.59 -3.42 15.55
N VAL A 313 -18.72 -2.73 15.39
CA VAL A 313 -19.38 -2.60 14.09
C VAL A 313 -19.46 -1.12 13.75
N HIS A 314 -18.70 -0.72 12.74
CA HIS A 314 -18.77 0.61 12.15
C HIS A 314 -19.84 0.67 11.07
N TRP A 315 -20.62 1.75 11.06
CA TRP A 315 -21.76 1.96 10.17
C TRP A 315 -21.37 2.97 9.08
N HIS A 316 -20.55 2.50 8.16
CA HIS A 316 -19.85 3.35 7.20
C HIS A 316 -20.78 4.26 6.40
N GLY A 317 -20.55 5.57 6.54
CA GLY A 317 -21.30 6.63 5.86
C GLY A 317 -22.63 7.01 6.52
N VAL A 318 -23.11 6.24 7.50
CA VAL A 318 -24.34 6.56 8.23
C VAL A 318 -24.08 7.68 9.23
N ARG A 319 -24.87 8.76 9.17
CA ARG A 319 -24.77 9.88 10.12
C ARG A 319 -25.58 9.60 11.38
N LEU A 320 -24.92 9.01 12.38
CA LEU A 320 -25.53 8.57 13.65
C LEU A 320 -24.87 9.24 14.88
N ASP A 321 -25.34 8.92 16.10
CA ASP A 321 -24.72 9.41 17.34
C ASP A 321 -23.33 8.78 17.53
N ASN A 322 -22.31 9.63 17.69
CA ASN A 322 -20.90 9.23 17.77
C ASN A 322 -20.64 8.00 18.67
N ARG A 323 -21.34 7.83 19.80
CA ARG A 323 -21.12 6.69 20.71
C ARG A 323 -21.41 5.31 20.10
N PHE A 324 -22.13 5.27 18.98
CA PHE A 324 -22.52 4.05 18.26
C PHE A 324 -21.76 3.90 16.95
N ASP A 325 -20.73 4.72 16.70
CA ASP A 325 -19.96 4.72 15.45
C ASP A 325 -19.05 3.50 15.30
N GLY A 326 -18.77 2.75 16.38
CA GLY A 326 -18.06 1.48 16.26
C GLY A 326 -16.55 1.58 16.09
N VAL A 327 -15.91 2.61 16.67
CA VAL A 327 -14.46 2.84 16.58
C VAL A 327 -13.81 2.62 17.97
N PRO A 328 -13.20 1.45 18.21
CA PRO A 328 -12.61 1.12 19.50
C PRO A 328 -11.55 2.11 19.97
N GLY A 329 -11.61 2.48 21.25
CA GLY A 329 -10.68 3.44 21.87
C GLY A 329 -10.97 4.91 21.55
N VAL A 330 -11.96 5.19 20.69
CA VAL A 330 -12.39 6.55 20.36
C VAL A 330 -13.85 6.78 20.73
N THR A 331 -14.76 5.95 20.20
CA THR A 331 -16.21 6.14 20.37
C THR A 331 -16.84 5.14 21.32
N GLN A 332 -16.24 3.94 21.43
CA GLN A 332 -16.64 2.89 22.36
C GLN A 332 -15.45 2.01 22.75
N ASP A 333 -15.62 1.18 23.76
CA ASP A 333 -14.72 0.06 24.03
C ASP A 333 -14.94 -1.06 23.00
N PRO A 334 -13.90 -1.85 22.69
CA PRO A 334 -14.06 -3.03 21.84
C PRO A 334 -14.97 -4.06 22.54
N VAL A 335 -15.86 -4.67 21.78
CA VAL A 335 -16.67 -5.82 22.21
C VAL A 335 -15.77 -7.04 22.21
N LEU A 336 -15.50 -7.61 23.39
CA LEU A 336 -14.62 -8.76 23.51
C LEU A 336 -15.29 -10.05 23.01
N PRO A 337 -14.51 -11.11 22.72
CA PRO A 337 -15.07 -12.42 22.41
C PRO A 337 -16.06 -12.91 23.49
N GLY A 338 -17.25 -13.33 23.08
CA GLY A 338 -18.37 -13.76 23.92
C GLY A 338 -19.21 -12.62 24.51
N GLU A 339 -18.88 -11.36 24.22
CA GLU A 339 -19.62 -10.19 24.71
C GLU A 339 -20.58 -9.62 23.65
N SER A 340 -21.47 -8.75 24.12
CA SER A 340 -22.48 -8.09 23.29
C SER A 340 -22.51 -6.59 23.52
N PHE A 341 -22.90 -5.85 22.48
CA PHE A 341 -23.11 -4.41 22.54
C PHE A 341 -24.37 -4.03 21.75
N ARG A 342 -25.16 -3.09 22.27
CA ARG A 342 -26.38 -2.63 21.62
C ARG A 342 -26.17 -1.27 20.95
N TYR A 343 -26.28 -1.23 19.64
CA TYR A 343 -26.28 -0.02 18.84
C TYR A 343 -27.69 0.57 18.71
N GLN A 344 -27.78 1.89 18.63
CA GLN A 344 -28.97 2.61 18.19
C GLN A 344 -28.58 3.46 16.97
N ILE A 345 -29.19 3.18 15.82
CA ILE A 345 -28.78 3.75 14.54
C ILE A 345 -29.95 4.52 13.96
N TYR A 346 -29.73 5.80 13.66
CA TYR A 346 -30.72 6.66 13.01
C TYR A 346 -30.31 6.92 11.56
N PHE A 347 -31.22 6.62 10.62
CA PHE A 347 -30.97 6.77 9.19
C PHE A 347 -31.58 8.06 8.67
N LYS A 348 -30.80 9.14 8.72
CA LYS A 348 -31.25 10.45 8.24
C LYS A 348 -31.37 10.54 6.71
N ASP A 349 -30.53 9.81 5.99
CA ASP A 349 -30.33 9.97 4.56
C ASP A 349 -30.63 8.67 3.81
N ALA A 350 -31.27 8.81 2.64
CA ALA A 350 -31.46 7.70 1.72
C ALA A 350 -30.16 7.36 0.99
N GLY A 351 -29.96 6.08 0.69
CA GLY A 351 -28.74 5.64 0.00
C GLY A 351 -28.36 4.19 0.29
N ILE A 352 -27.24 3.79 -0.29
CA ILE A 352 -26.54 2.55 0.04
C ILE A 352 -25.40 2.90 1.00
N TYR A 353 -25.32 2.14 2.08
CA TYR A 353 -24.27 2.18 3.08
C TYR A 353 -23.79 0.76 3.32
N TRP A 354 -22.78 0.60 4.16
CA TRP A 354 -22.28 -0.70 4.55
C TRP A 354 -21.80 -0.68 5.99
N TYR A 355 -21.56 -1.86 6.54
CA TYR A 355 -21.08 -2.01 7.91
C TYR A 355 -19.99 -3.07 7.95
N HIS A 356 -18.97 -2.81 8.77
CA HIS A 356 -17.77 -3.63 8.88
C HIS A 356 -17.09 -3.41 10.25
N PRO A 357 -16.20 -4.30 10.68
CA PRO A 357 -15.39 -4.09 11.87
C PRO A 357 -14.45 -2.89 11.73
N HIS A 358 -14.13 -2.24 12.86
CA HIS A 358 -13.11 -1.17 12.92
C HIS A 358 -11.94 -1.54 13.86
N HIS A 359 -11.67 -2.85 13.99
CA HIS A 359 -10.56 -3.38 14.77
C HIS A 359 -9.91 -4.52 14.00
N ARG A 360 -8.59 -4.48 13.80
CA ARG A 360 -7.87 -5.46 12.95
C ARG A 360 -8.61 -5.74 11.65
N GLU A 361 -9.02 -4.67 10.96
CA GLU A 361 -9.76 -4.71 9.69
C GLU A 361 -9.01 -5.54 8.64
N ASP A 362 -7.68 -5.45 8.68
CA ASP A 362 -6.76 -6.24 7.86
C ASP A 362 -7.01 -7.76 7.94
N ILE A 363 -7.58 -8.24 9.05
CA ILE A 363 -7.99 -9.63 9.24
C ILE A 363 -9.51 -9.76 9.13
N GLN A 364 -10.25 -9.03 9.96
CA GLN A 364 -11.66 -9.31 10.19
C GLN A 364 -12.53 -9.01 8.96
N GLN A 365 -12.25 -7.92 8.26
CA GLN A 365 -12.97 -7.55 7.03
C GLN A 365 -12.57 -8.49 5.88
N GLU A 366 -11.27 -8.74 5.69
CA GLU A 366 -10.78 -9.65 4.63
C GLU A 366 -11.36 -11.05 4.79
N LEU A 367 -11.47 -11.54 6.02
CA LEU A 367 -12.05 -12.85 6.29
C LEU A 367 -13.57 -12.88 6.17
N GLY A 368 -14.24 -11.75 5.88
CA GLY A 368 -15.62 -11.74 5.42
C GLY A 368 -16.62 -10.93 6.24
N LEU A 369 -16.20 -10.22 7.30
CA LEU A 369 -17.10 -9.35 8.06
C LEU A 369 -17.38 -8.03 7.32
N ALA A 370 -18.31 -8.07 6.39
CA ALA A 370 -18.89 -6.88 5.76
C ALA A 370 -20.34 -7.15 5.34
N GLY A 371 -21.20 -6.14 5.38
CA GLY A 371 -22.57 -6.22 4.89
C GLY A 371 -23.12 -4.86 4.45
N ASN A 372 -24.19 -4.85 3.67
CA ASN A 372 -24.78 -3.62 3.13
C ASN A 372 -26.02 -3.17 3.91
N ILE A 373 -26.30 -1.87 3.86
CA ILE A 373 -27.53 -1.25 4.35
C ILE A 373 -28.15 -0.45 3.21
N LEU A 374 -29.40 -0.73 2.88
CA LEU A 374 -30.19 0.05 1.93
C LEU A 374 -31.22 0.88 2.70
N VAL A 375 -31.09 2.21 2.64
CA VAL A 375 -32.06 3.15 3.18
C VAL A 375 -32.96 3.62 2.04
N SER A 376 -34.21 3.17 2.04
CA SER A 376 -35.23 3.57 1.08
C SER A 376 -35.65 5.03 1.32
N PRO A 377 -35.67 5.88 0.28
CA PRO A 377 -36.04 7.29 0.42
C PRO A 377 -37.50 7.46 0.84
N GLU A 378 -37.78 8.53 1.58
CA GLU A 378 -39.16 8.92 1.92
C GLU A 378 -39.92 9.41 0.67
N GLU A 379 -39.24 10.11 -0.23
CA GLU A 379 -39.81 10.62 -1.48
C GLU A 379 -39.91 9.50 -2.55
N GLU A 380 -41.13 9.22 -3.02
CA GLU A 380 -41.40 8.14 -4.00
C GLU A 380 -40.67 8.31 -5.34
N ASN A 381 -40.40 9.55 -5.74
CA ASN A 381 -39.74 9.91 -7.01
C ASN A 381 -38.26 10.27 -6.83
N TYR A 382 -37.67 10.00 -5.66
CA TYR A 382 -36.26 10.30 -5.38
C TYR A 382 -35.32 9.61 -6.38
N TYR A 383 -35.63 8.37 -6.74
CA TYR A 383 -34.95 7.63 -7.80
C TYR A 383 -35.87 7.36 -8.98
N THR A 384 -35.29 7.23 -10.18
CA THR A 384 -36.03 6.78 -11.38
C THR A 384 -36.68 5.42 -11.14
N ALA A 385 -37.90 5.18 -11.62
CA ALA A 385 -38.49 3.84 -11.53
C ALA A 385 -37.63 2.84 -12.33
N VAL A 386 -37.37 1.67 -11.75
CA VAL A 386 -36.60 0.58 -12.35
C VAL A 386 -37.35 -0.73 -12.14
N ASP A 387 -37.11 -1.71 -13.00
CA ASP A 387 -37.73 -3.04 -12.89
C ASP A 387 -37.11 -3.86 -11.75
N ARG A 388 -35.81 -3.61 -11.47
CA ARG A 388 -35.03 -4.36 -10.50
C ARG A 388 -33.93 -3.53 -9.86
N GLU A 389 -33.66 -3.80 -8.59
CA GLU A 389 -32.52 -3.26 -7.85
C GLU A 389 -31.58 -4.39 -7.47
N GLU A 390 -30.28 -4.20 -7.72
CA GLU A 390 -29.23 -5.18 -7.46
C GLU A 390 -28.13 -4.55 -6.63
N ILE A 391 -27.72 -5.23 -5.57
CA ILE A 391 -26.67 -4.79 -4.67
C ILE A 391 -25.45 -5.66 -4.91
N ILE A 392 -24.34 -5.00 -5.22
CA ILE A 392 -23.10 -5.62 -5.67
C ILE A 392 -21.99 -5.18 -4.72
N MET A 393 -21.56 -6.08 -3.85
CA MET A 393 -20.36 -5.92 -3.05
C MET A 393 -19.19 -6.54 -3.81
N ILE A 394 -18.21 -5.72 -4.19
CA ILE A 394 -16.97 -6.16 -4.84
C ILE A 394 -15.85 -6.24 -3.82
N ASP A 395 -15.02 -7.27 -3.93
CA ASP A 395 -13.94 -7.55 -3.00
C ASP A 395 -12.81 -8.34 -3.70
N ASP A 396 -11.66 -8.48 -3.06
CA ASP A 396 -10.60 -9.39 -3.48
C ASP A 396 -10.01 -10.16 -2.30
N PHE A 397 -9.60 -11.41 -2.55
CA PHE A 397 -9.08 -12.31 -1.53
C PHE A 397 -7.73 -12.89 -1.96
N LEU A 398 -6.74 -12.84 -1.06
CA LEU A 398 -5.39 -13.33 -1.36
C LEU A 398 -5.22 -14.79 -0.98
N LEU A 399 -5.07 -15.62 -2.01
CA LEU A 399 -4.85 -17.06 -1.91
C LEU A 399 -3.44 -17.48 -2.34
N SER A 400 -2.91 -18.51 -1.68
CA SER A 400 -1.73 -19.25 -2.13
C SER A 400 -1.99 -20.73 -1.93
N GLU A 401 -1.77 -21.55 -2.97
CA GLU A 401 -1.99 -23.00 -2.95
C GLU A 401 -3.39 -23.40 -2.44
N GLY A 402 -4.42 -22.60 -2.77
CA GLY A 402 -5.81 -22.86 -2.37
C GLY A 402 -6.13 -22.52 -0.92
N GLN A 403 -5.22 -21.90 -0.16
CA GLN A 403 -5.43 -21.46 1.21
C GLN A 403 -5.25 -19.94 1.33
N SER A 404 -5.83 -19.34 2.38
CA SER A 404 -5.62 -17.91 2.67
C SER A 404 -4.15 -17.67 3.03
N VAL A 405 -3.52 -16.66 2.44
CA VAL A 405 -2.17 -16.26 2.85
C VAL A 405 -2.21 -15.74 4.29
N PRO A 406 -1.30 -16.16 5.19
CA PRO A 406 -1.33 -15.76 6.59
C PRO A 406 -1.34 -14.24 6.78
N PHE A 407 -1.97 -13.80 7.87
CA PHE A 407 -1.95 -12.42 8.35
C PHE A 407 -0.82 -12.25 9.37
N GLY A 408 -0.48 -11.02 9.75
CA GLY A 408 0.40 -10.82 10.89
C GLY A 408 -0.39 -10.89 12.21
N SER A 409 0.08 -11.60 13.22
CA SER A 409 -0.61 -11.67 14.52
C SER A 409 -0.62 -10.33 15.24
N GLU A 410 0.52 -9.63 15.29
CA GLU A 410 0.67 -8.40 16.07
C GLU A 410 0.26 -7.14 15.29
N ALA A 411 0.49 -7.12 13.98
CA ALA A 411 0.19 -6.00 13.09
C ALA A 411 0.04 -6.46 11.64
N ALA A 412 -0.52 -5.59 10.79
CA ALA A 412 -0.68 -5.88 9.36
C ALA A 412 0.67 -6.18 8.69
N ASN A 413 0.74 -7.29 7.97
CA ASN A 413 1.94 -7.73 7.23
C ASN A 413 2.10 -7.05 5.86
N TYR A 414 1.07 -6.35 5.37
CA TYR A 414 1.06 -5.59 4.12
C TYR A 414 0.82 -4.08 4.36
N GLY A 415 1.47 -3.47 5.35
CA GLY A 415 1.15 -2.11 5.80
C GLY A 415 1.45 -0.95 4.84
N LEU A 416 2.30 -1.12 3.82
CA LEU A 416 2.69 -0.03 2.91
C LEU A 416 1.82 0.02 1.65
N MET A 417 1.88 -1.03 0.84
CA MET A 417 1.14 -1.11 -0.42
C MET A 417 -0.25 -1.70 -0.25
N GLY A 418 -0.59 -2.16 0.96
CA GLY A 418 -1.82 -2.88 1.23
C GLY A 418 -1.79 -4.32 0.73
N ARG A 419 -2.76 -5.11 1.20
CA ARG A 419 -2.95 -6.51 0.83
C ARG A 419 -3.87 -6.56 -0.39
N PHE A 420 -3.35 -7.02 -1.52
CA PHE A 420 -4.12 -7.26 -2.74
C PHE A 420 -4.38 -8.75 -2.91
N GLY A 421 -5.65 -9.09 -3.15
CA GLY A 421 -6.09 -10.42 -3.51
C GLY A 421 -5.78 -10.78 -4.97
N ASN A 422 -5.54 -12.06 -5.22
CA ASN A 422 -5.45 -12.63 -6.57
C ASN A 422 -6.79 -13.23 -7.05
N LEU A 423 -7.74 -13.42 -6.14
CA LEU A 423 -9.10 -13.83 -6.45
C LEU A 423 -10.06 -12.65 -6.31
N LEU A 424 -10.82 -12.36 -7.36
CA LEU A 424 -11.86 -11.32 -7.33
C LEU A 424 -13.20 -11.93 -6.92
N LEU A 425 -13.90 -11.27 -6.02
CA LEU A 425 -15.19 -11.72 -5.49
C LEU A 425 -16.27 -10.68 -5.76
N VAL A 426 -17.47 -11.16 -6.07
CA VAL A 426 -18.67 -10.34 -6.19
C VAL A 426 -19.77 -11.01 -5.37
N ASN A 427 -20.31 -10.28 -4.39
CA ASN A 427 -21.21 -10.81 -3.37
C ASN A 427 -20.65 -12.09 -2.75
N GLY A 428 -19.34 -12.11 -2.52
CA GLY A 428 -18.60 -13.22 -1.93
C GLY A 428 -18.33 -14.39 -2.87
N GLU A 429 -18.84 -14.42 -4.09
CA GLU A 429 -18.66 -15.55 -5.00
C GLU A 429 -17.65 -15.24 -6.11
N PRO A 430 -16.78 -16.19 -6.48
CA PRO A 430 -16.05 -16.10 -7.74
C PRO A 430 -17.03 -16.25 -8.90
N GLU A 431 -16.78 -15.55 -10.01
CA GLU A 431 -17.57 -15.65 -11.24
C GLU A 431 -19.09 -15.38 -11.07
N TYR A 432 -19.45 -14.38 -10.27
CA TYR A 432 -20.85 -13.98 -10.12
C TYR A 432 -21.52 -13.71 -11.48
N THR A 433 -22.68 -14.35 -11.68
CA THR A 433 -23.51 -14.14 -12.87
C THR A 433 -24.90 -13.68 -12.48
N LEU A 434 -25.42 -12.72 -13.23
CA LEU A 434 -26.77 -12.20 -13.06
C LEU A 434 -27.54 -12.32 -14.37
N ALA A 435 -28.63 -13.10 -14.34
CA ALA A 435 -29.57 -13.15 -15.45
C ALA A 435 -30.56 -11.97 -15.36
N ILE A 436 -30.64 -11.19 -16.43
CA ILE A 436 -31.60 -10.10 -16.62
C ILE A 436 -32.39 -10.28 -17.91
N LYS A 437 -33.60 -9.74 -17.97
CA LYS A 437 -34.46 -9.79 -19.16
C LYS A 437 -34.07 -8.67 -20.12
N LYS A 438 -34.21 -8.94 -21.43
CA LYS A 438 -34.00 -7.92 -22.46
C LYS A 438 -35.00 -6.78 -22.27
N GLY A 439 -34.50 -5.55 -22.13
CA GLY A 439 -35.30 -4.35 -21.91
C GLY A 439 -35.60 -4.03 -20.45
N GLU A 440 -35.13 -4.86 -19.51
CA GLU A 440 -35.23 -4.61 -18.06
C GLU A 440 -34.28 -3.47 -17.66
N LEU A 441 -34.81 -2.46 -16.99
CA LEU A 441 -34.02 -1.41 -16.39
C LEU A 441 -33.61 -1.84 -14.97
N VAL A 442 -32.32 -2.00 -14.75
CA VAL A 442 -31.75 -2.45 -13.47
C VAL A 442 -30.94 -1.33 -12.84
N ARG A 443 -31.17 -1.06 -11.55
CA ARG A 443 -30.30 -0.21 -10.73
C ARG A 443 -29.28 -1.06 -9.99
N PHE A 444 -28.01 -0.75 -10.17
CA PHE A 444 -26.94 -1.35 -9.41
C PHE A 444 -26.46 -0.42 -8.29
N TYR A 445 -26.33 -0.95 -7.09
CA TYR A 445 -25.64 -0.32 -5.97
C TYR A 445 -24.30 -1.04 -5.78
N PHE A 446 -23.19 -0.34 -6.02
CA PHE A 446 -21.85 -0.90 -5.86
C PHE A 446 -21.25 -0.50 -4.52
N THR A 447 -20.73 -1.48 -3.79
CA THR A 447 -19.95 -1.30 -2.56
C THR A 447 -18.60 -1.97 -2.75
N ASN A 448 -17.51 -1.21 -2.62
CA ASN A 448 -16.16 -1.76 -2.62
C ASN A 448 -15.76 -2.10 -1.18
N ALA A 449 -15.67 -3.40 -0.87
CA ALA A 449 -15.26 -3.92 0.43
C ALA A 449 -13.79 -4.37 0.47
N ALA A 450 -13.06 -4.26 -0.65
CA ALA A 450 -11.65 -4.61 -0.71
C ALA A 450 -10.83 -3.73 0.23
N ASN A 451 -9.94 -4.37 1.00
CA ASN A 451 -9.07 -3.69 1.96
C ASN A 451 -8.19 -2.61 1.31
N THR A 452 -7.75 -2.86 0.07
CA THR A 452 -6.78 -1.99 -0.62
C THR A 452 -7.20 -1.65 -2.05
N ARG A 453 -7.82 -2.60 -2.76
CA ARG A 453 -7.99 -2.48 -4.20
C ARG A 453 -9.01 -1.40 -4.56
N THR A 454 -8.59 -0.48 -5.42
CA THR A 454 -9.50 0.38 -6.18
C THR A 454 -9.88 -0.30 -7.49
N PHE A 455 -11.17 -0.37 -7.79
CA PHE A 455 -11.69 -0.98 -9.02
C PHE A 455 -12.00 0.07 -10.09
N ASN A 456 -11.67 -0.25 -11.34
CA ASN A 456 -12.11 0.49 -12.52
C ASN A 456 -13.10 -0.39 -13.29
N LEU A 457 -14.40 -0.06 -13.21
CA LEU A 457 -15.50 -0.82 -13.79
C LEU A 457 -15.83 -0.29 -15.19
N SER A 458 -16.08 -1.19 -16.16
CA SER A 458 -16.33 -0.84 -17.57
C SER A 458 -17.40 -1.69 -18.22
#